data_AF-A0A2A4I4Q4-F1
#
_entry.id   AF-A0A2A4I4Q4-F1
#
_cell.length_a   1.000
_cell.length_b   1.000
_cell.length_c   1.000
_cell.angle_alpha   90.00
_cell.angle_beta   90.00
_cell.angle_gamma   90.00
#
_symmetry.space_group_name_H-M   'P 1'
#
loop_
_entity.id
_entity.type
_entity.pdbx_description
1 polymer ?
#
loop_
_entity_poly.entity_id
_entity_poly.type
_entity_poly.pdbx_seq_one_letter_code
_entity_poly.pdbx_strand_id
1 'polypeptide(L)'
;MADFDAQQSALEHHPNRAAYMHGGMLAERGFGTEQILPVLGFHSLDWSDALTRLEASTPVDGADLLDRLLIVCTSDPMLEVSGERVLHDLGLLKRGRVDPFWLKRPKLGLGQAAKAFGLTAAHIDGHRGLYVLAQPTLRRLLERAAVGQADQRFGAVLLTAIGSGGEPLAAIGAAAYYRDAEARYRADCDRFADHQRRHPGRRWRLKPALSRQGHLAITTARQKDIAVPAERMRGHAADWLANQNANLRFNGGDEA
;
A
#
# COMPACT_ATOMS: atom_id res chain seq x y z
N MET A 1 7.47 -6.74 29.98
CA MET A 1 7.31 -6.82 28.51
C MET A 1 5.88 -7.18 28.12
N ALA A 2 5.30 -8.27 28.64
CA ALA A 2 3.91 -8.67 28.33
C ALA A 2 2.82 -7.59 28.61
N ASP A 3 3.02 -6.75 29.61
CA ASP A 3 2.07 -5.70 30.00
C ASP A 3 2.04 -4.51 29.00
N PHE A 4 3.16 -4.24 28.33
CA PHE A 4 3.24 -3.16 27.33
C PHE A 4 2.59 -3.60 26.01
N ASP A 5 2.79 -4.85 25.60
CA ASP A 5 2.14 -5.43 24.41
C ASP A 5 0.62 -5.55 24.60
N ALA A 6 0.17 -5.90 25.82
CA ALA A 6 -1.26 -5.92 26.16
C ALA A 6 -1.89 -4.52 26.14
N GLN A 7 -1.22 -3.51 26.70
CA GLN A 7 -1.67 -2.11 26.68
C GLN A 7 -1.64 -1.52 25.26
N GLN A 8 -0.66 -1.91 24.44
CA GLN A 8 -0.57 -1.48 23.05
C GLN A 8 -1.61 -2.17 22.15
N SER A 9 -1.98 -3.41 22.45
CA SER A 9 -3.10 -4.10 21.80
C SER A 9 -4.48 -3.57 22.24
N ALA A 10 -4.56 -2.95 23.41
CA ALA A 10 -5.76 -2.28 23.93
C ALA A 10 -5.95 -0.86 23.36
N LEU A 11 -4.94 -0.27 22.71
CA LEU A 11 -5.13 0.93 21.89
C LEU A 11 -5.94 0.56 20.67
N GLU A 12 -7.24 0.87 20.70
CA GLU A 12 -8.11 0.72 19.55
C GLU A 12 -7.45 1.35 18.32
N HIS A 13 -7.27 0.52 17.29
CA HIS A 13 -6.69 0.97 16.04
C HIS A 13 -7.52 2.13 15.49
N HIS A 14 -6.85 3.17 14.97
CA HIS A 14 -7.52 4.31 14.33
C HIS A 14 -8.66 3.83 13.42
N PRO A 15 -9.87 4.43 13.47
CA PRO A 15 -11.07 3.93 12.77
C PRO A 15 -10.93 3.84 11.24
N ASN A 16 -9.90 4.46 10.69
CA ASN A 16 -9.53 4.39 9.27
C ASN A 16 -8.28 3.55 8.98
N ARG A 17 -7.84 2.68 9.91
CA ARG A 17 -6.67 1.81 9.70
C ARG A 17 -6.81 0.98 8.42
N ALA A 18 -7.96 0.34 8.22
CA ALA A 18 -8.24 -0.44 7.00
C ALA A 18 -8.05 0.40 5.73
N ALA A 19 -8.65 1.60 5.69
CA ALA A 19 -8.51 2.50 4.55
C ALA A 19 -7.05 2.92 4.33
N TYR A 20 -6.33 3.30 5.39
CA TYR A 20 -4.91 3.67 5.25
C TYR A 20 -4.03 2.52 4.75
N MET A 21 -4.32 1.27 5.13
CA MET A 21 -3.56 0.11 4.69
C MET A 21 -3.85 -0.22 3.22
N HIS A 22 -5.13 -0.37 2.84
CA HIS A 22 -5.51 -0.69 1.46
C HIS A 22 -5.18 0.44 0.48
N GLY A 23 -5.46 1.69 0.83
CA GLY A 23 -5.06 2.81 -0.01
C GLY A 23 -3.57 3.11 0.04
N GLY A 24 -2.86 2.65 1.09
CA GLY A 24 -1.40 2.64 1.14
C GLY A 24 -0.78 1.74 0.08
N MET A 25 -1.30 0.51 -0.07
CA MET A 25 -0.93 -0.43 -1.13
C MET A 25 -1.09 0.19 -2.53
N LEU A 26 -2.21 0.86 -2.79
CA LEU A 26 -2.45 1.53 -4.07
C LEU A 26 -1.53 2.75 -4.27
N ALA A 27 -1.44 3.64 -3.29
CA ALA A 27 -0.61 4.85 -3.39
C ALA A 27 0.87 4.52 -3.63
N GLU A 28 1.33 3.38 -3.12
CA GLU A 28 2.69 2.90 -3.33
C GLU A 28 2.97 2.43 -4.76
N ARG A 29 1.92 2.15 -5.55
CA ARG A 29 2.00 1.82 -6.99
C ARG A 29 1.64 3.01 -7.89
N GLY A 30 1.67 4.23 -7.35
CA GLY A 30 1.50 5.47 -8.14
C GLY A 30 0.08 6.02 -8.19
N PHE A 31 -0.88 5.38 -7.52
CA PHE A 31 -2.24 5.91 -7.44
C PHE A 31 -2.27 7.21 -6.63
N GLY A 32 -2.90 8.23 -7.19
CA GLY A 32 -3.03 9.55 -6.58
C GLY A 32 -4.47 9.88 -6.21
N THR A 33 -4.70 11.17 -5.96
CA THR A 33 -6.02 11.72 -5.69
C THR A 33 -6.98 11.53 -6.86
N GLU A 34 -6.49 11.60 -8.09
CA GLU A 34 -7.31 11.45 -9.31
C GLU A 34 -7.88 10.04 -9.48
N GLN A 35 -7.23 9.03 -8.89
CA GLN A 35 -7.69 7.65 -8.97
C GLN A 35 -8.67 7.25 -7.84
N ILE A 36 -9.03 8.15 -6.91
CA ILE A 36 -9.95 7.81 -5.82
C ILE A 36 -11.31 7.33 -6.35
N LEU A 37 -11.93 8.11 -7.25
CA LEU A 37 -13.21 7.75 -7.86
C LEU A 37 -13.06 6.58 -8.85
N PRO A 38 -12.09 6.59 -9.79
CA PRO A 38 -11.89 5.45 -10.69
C PRO A 38 -11.66 4.11 -10.00
N VAL A 39 -10.91 4.07 -8.88
CA VAL A 39 -10.71 2.82 -8.10
C VAL A 39 -12.02 2.33 -7.51
N LEU A 40 -12.84 3.24 -6.96
CA LEU A 40 -14.16 2.86 -6.45
C LEU A 40 -15.09 2.41 -7.58
N GLY A 41 -15.07 3.11 -8.71
CA GLY A 41 -15.79 2.73 -9.91
C GLY A 41 -15.39 1.34 -10.42
N PHE A 42 -14.10 1.03 -10.44
CA PHE A 42 -13.60 -0.29 -10.81
C PHE A 42 -14.14 -1.38 -9.88
N HIS A 43 -14.14 -1.15 -8.57
CA HIS A 43 -14.74 -2.09 -7.60
C HIS A 43 -16.26 -2.23 -7.72
N SER A 44 -16.93 -1.30 -8.41
CA SER A 44 -18.37 -1.34 -8.64
C SER A 44 -18.79 -2.05 -9.92
N LEU A 45 -17.83 -2.38 -10.79
CA LEU A 45 -18.09 -3.20 -11.98
C LEU A 45 -18.46 -4.62 -11.58
N ASP A 46 -19.15 -5.34 -12.45
CA ASP A 46 -19.22 -6.80 -12.35
C ASP A 46 -17.79 -7.40 -12.31
N TRP A 47 -17.57 -8.42 -11.49
CA TRP A 47 -16.23 -8.99 -11.31
C TRP A 47 -15.63 -9.52 -12.61
N SER A 48 -16.46 -10.03 -13.52
CA SER A 48 -16.02 -10.59 -14.79
C SER A 48 -15.60 -9.49 -15.76
N ASP A 49 -16.32 -8.37 -15.77
CA ASP A 49 -15.98 -7.15 -16.51
C ASP A 49 -14.70 -6.51 -15.98
N ALA A 50 -14.56 -6.40 -14.65
CA ALA A 50 -13.37 -5.87 -14.00
C ALA A 50 -12.12 -6.67 -14.40
N LEU A 51 -12.21 -8.00 -14.37
CA LEU A 51 -11.11 -8.86 -14.78
C LEU A 51 -10.80 -8.74 -16.27
N THR A 52 -11.82 -8.69 -17.11
CA THR A 52 -11.66 -8.49 -18.56
C THR A 52 -10.92 -7.18 -18.87
N ARG A 53 -11.21 -6.08 -18.15
CA ARG A 53 -10.48 -4.81 -18.31
C ARG A 53 -9.02 -4.91 -17.90
N LEU A 54 -8.72 -5.63 -16.80
CA LEU A 54 -7.33 -5.88 -16.39
C LEU A 54 -6.58 -6.72 -17.44
N GLU A 55 -7.22 -7.72 -18.02
CA GLU A 55 -6.63 -8.57 -19.06
C GLU A 55 -6.36 -7.80 -20.36
N ALA A 56 -7.29 -6.92 -20.76
CA ALA A 56 -7.17 -6.12 -21.98
C ALA A 56 -6.14 -4.99 -21.89
N SER A 57 -5.76 -4.55 -20.68
CA SER A 57 -4.74 -3.52 -20.50
C SER A 57 -3.35 -4.01 -20.94
N THR A 58 -2.61 -3.16 -21.66
CA THR A 58 -1.26 -3.46 -22.15
C THR A 58 -0.35 -3.87 -20.98
N PRO A 59 0.40 -4.97 -21.08
CA PRO A 59 1.35 -5.34 -20.04
C PRO A 59 2.37 -4.21 -19.85
N VAL A 60 2.49 -3.72 -18.62
CA VAL A 60 3.72 -3.09 -18.14
C VAL A 60 4.67 -4.24 -17.79
N ASP A 61 5.96 -4.11 -18.05
CA ASP A 61 6.96 -5.13 -17.73
C ASP A 61 6.73 -5.71 -16.32
N GLY A 62 6.19 -6.93 -16.24
CA GLY A 62 5.82 -7.59 -14.99
C GLY A 62 4.42 -8.22 -14.97
N ALA A 63 4.18 -9.07 -13.97
CA ALA A 63 2.94 -9.81 -13.75
C ALA A 63 1.97 -9.11 -12.76
N ASP A 64 2.32 -7.95 -12.22
CA ASP A 64 1.55 -7.29 -11.15
C ASP A 64 0.35 -6.53 -11.73
N LEU A 65 -0.85 -6.96 -11.33
CA LEU A 65 -2.11 -6.42 -11.81
C LEU A 65 -2.41 -5.02 -11.24
N LEU A 66 -1.67 -4.53 -10.23
CA LEU A 66 -1.86 -3.16 -9.75
C LEU A 66 -1.42 -2.10 -10.77
N ASP A 67 -0.39 -2.34 -11.57
CA ASP A 67 0.02 -1.41 -12.63
C ASP A 67 -1.03 -1.37 -13.75
N ARG A 68 -1.62 -2.53 -14.05
CA ARG A 68 -2.73 -2.65 -15.00
C ARG A 68 -3.99 -1.94 -14.51
N LEU A 69 -4.31 -2.07 -13.22
CA LEU A 69 -5.39 -1.34 -12.59
C LEU A 69 -5.16 0.18 -12.70
N LEU A 70 -3.92 0.66 -12.52
CA LEU A 70 -3.62 2.09 -12.66
C LEU A 70 -3.90 2.58 -14.07
N ILE A 71 -3.51 1.81 -15.09
CA ILE A 71 -3.80 2.12 -16.51
C ILE A 71 -5.31 2.21 -16.71
N VAL A 72 -6.06 1.17 -16.33
CA VAL A 72 -7.52 1.12 -16.48
C VAL A 72 -8.19 2.31 -15.80
N CYS A 73 -7.82 2.60 -14.55
CA CYS A 73 -8.33 3.74 -13.78
C CYS A 73 -7.96 5.10 -14.37
N THR A 74 -6.93 5.19 -15.20
CA THR A 74 -6.50 6.44 -15.85
C THR A 74 -7.08 6.58 -17.26
N SER A 75 -7.34 5.48 -17.95
CA SER A 75 -7.81 5.47 -19.34
C SER A 75 -9.33 5.43 -19.50
N ASP A 76 -10.06 4.94 -18.50
CA ASP A 76 -11.52 4.78 -18.56
C ASP A 76 -12.25 5.86 -17.73
N PRO A 77 -12.71 6.95 -18.35
CA PRO A 77 -13.40 8.04 -17.64
C PRO A 77 -14.75 7.61 -17.07
N MET A 78 -15.35 6.52 -17.55
CA MET A 78 -16.63 6.03 -17.00
C MET A 78 -16.49 5.44 -15.61
N LEU A 79 -15.27 5.09 -15.19
CA LEU A 79 -14.99 4.66 -13.82
C LEU A 79 -15.16 5.80 -12.82
N GLU A 80 -14.82 7.04 -13.19
CA GLU A 80 -15.03 8.18 -12.31
C GLU A 80 -16.52 8.40 -12.04
N VAL A 81 -17.35 8.38 -13.09
CA VAL A 81 -18.81 8.50 -13.00
C VAL A 81 -19.41 7.37 -12.16
N SER A 82 -18.94 6.13 -12.38
CA SER A 82 -19.39 4.96 -11.62
C SER A 82 -19.01 5.07 -10.15
N GLY A 83 -17.79 5.52 -9.86
CA GLY A 83 -17.32 5.75 -8.49
C GLY A 83 -18.11 6.84 -7.77
N GLU A 84 -18.42 7.95 -8.44
CA GLU A 84 -19.22 9.03 -7.87
C GLU A 84 -20.63 8.54 -7.50
N ARG A 85 -21.27 7.75 -8.40
CA ARG A 85 -22.57 7.13 -8.12
C ARG A 85 -22.51 6.24 -6.88
N VAL A 86 -21.46 5.43 -6.73
CA VAL A 86 -21.29 4.57 -5.54
C VAL A 86 -21.14 5.39 -4.26
N LEU A 87 -20.37 6.49 -4.29
CA LEU A 87 -20.28 7.37 -3.12
C LEU A 87 -21.62 8.03 -2.79
N HIS A 88 -22.39 8.41 -3.81
CA HIS A 88 -23.72 8.96 -3.63
C HIS A 88 -24.64 7.93 -2.95
N ASP A 89 -24.70 6.71 -3.47
CA ASP A 89 -25.57 5.64 -2.97
C ASP A 89 -25.21 5.21 -1.54
N LEU A 90 -23.92 5.31 -1.19
CA LEU A 90 -23.42 5.03 0.17
C LEU A 90 -23.51 6.25 1.12
N GLY A 91 -24.01 7.40 0.65
CA GLY A 91 -24.11 8.63 1.46
C GLY A 91 -22.76 9.21 1.90
N LEU A 92 -21.69 8.92 1.15
CA LEU A 92 -20.31 9.31 1.47
C LEU A 92 -19.88 10.64 0.84
N LEU A 93 -20.71 11.22 -0.03
CA LEU A 93 -20.48 12.54 -0.59
C LEU A 93 -20.66 13.64 0.47
N LYS A 94 -19.74 14.60 0.50
CA LYS A 94 -19.87 15.83 1.30
C LYS A 94 -20.26 16.98 0.40
N ARG A 95 -21.50 17.48 0.55
CA ARG A 95 -22.08 18.55 -0.28
C ARG A 95 -22.05 18.18 -1.78
N GLY A 96 -22.40 16.93 -2.09
CA GLY A 96 -22.46 16.42 -3.46
C GLY A 96 -21.09 16.23 -4.13
N ARG A 97 -20.00 16.15 -3.35
CA ARG A 97 -18.63 15.95 -3.88
C ARG A 97 -17.84 14.99 -2.99
N VAL A 98 -16.72 14.49 -3.53
CA VAL A 98 -15.73 13.74 -2.75
C VAL A 98 -15.28 14.57 -1.54
N ASP A 99 -15.12 13.93 -0.39
CA ASP A 99 -14.64 14.58 0.83
C ASP A 99 -13.29 15.29 0.57
N PRO A 100 -13.20 16.63 0.72
CA PRO A 100 -11.96 17.37 0.54
C PRO A 100 -10.81 16.87 1.43
N PHE A 101 -11.13 16.20 2.55
CA PHE A 101 -10.13 15.57 3.40
C PHE A 101 -9.41 14.40 2.70
N TRP A 102 -10.12 13.62 1.88
CA TRP A 102 -9.53 12.51 1.12
C TRP A 102 -8.58 13.03 0.03
N LEU A 103 -8.89 14.17 -0.58
CA LEU A 103 -8.03 14.82 -1.58
C LEU A 103 -6.68 15.26 -0.97
N LYS A 104 -6.66 15.63 0.32
CA LYS A 104 -5.43 15.97 1.08
C LYS A 104 -4.71 14.75 1.66
N ARG A 105 -5.37 13.59 1.65
CA ARG A 105 -4.92 12.33 2.24
C ARG A 105 -5.25 11.18 1.27
N PRO A 106 -4.59 11.10 0.11
CA PRO A 106 -4.99 10.17 -0.96
C PRO A 106 -5.01 8.70 -0.51
N LYS A 107 -4.09 8.27 0.37
CA LYS A 107 -4.12 6.92 0.98
C LYS A 107 -5.45 6.63 1.69
N LEU A 108 -6.02 7.61 2.38
CA LEU A 108 -7.31 7.45 3.03
C LEU A 108 -8.43 7.32 2.01
N GLY A 109 -8.42 8.17 0.96
CA GLY A 109 -9.42 8.17 -0.10
C GLY A 109 -9.43 6.89 -0.92
N LEU A 110 -8.25 6.46 -1.40
CA LEU A 110 -8.08 5.23 -2.17
C LEU A 110 -8.55 3.99 -1.40
N GLY A 111 -8.35 3.99 -0.08
CA GLY A 111 -8.79 2.90 0.78
C GLY A 111 -10.28 2.85 1.08
N GLN A 112 -11.06 3.87 0.69
CA GLN A 112 -12.51 3.87 0.91
C GLN A 112 -13.22 2.80 0.10
N ALA A 113 -12.72 2.46 -1.10
CA ALA A 113 -13.29 1.38 -1.89
C ALA A 113 -13.23 0.05 -1.15
N ALA A 114 -12.05 -0.34 -0.66
CA ALA A 114 -11.89 -1.56 0.15
C ALA A 114 -12.79 -1.55 1.40
N LYS A 115 -12.86 -0.41 2.10
CA LYS A 115 -13.71 -0.25 3.30
C LYS A 115 -15.20 -0.34 2.98
N ALA A 116 -15.65 0.26 1.87
CA ALA A 116 -17.05 0.24 1.43
C ALA A 116 -17.54 -1.18 1.15
N PHE A 117 -16.65 -2.07 0.70
CA PHE A 117 -16.94 -3.48 0.47
C PHE A 117 -16.51 -4.40 1.63
N GLY A 118 -16.34 -3.84 2.84
CA GLY A 118 -16.18 -4.63 4.07
C GLY A 118 -14.76 -5.18 4.32
N LEU A 119 -13.75 -4.78 3.55
CA LEU A 119 -12.38 -5.19 3.85
C LEU A 119 -11.84 -4.48 5.10
N THR A 120 -11.19 -5.26 5.96
CA THR A 120 -10.55 -4.78 7.19
C THR A 120 -9.04 -4.81 7.04
N ALA A 121 -8.32 -4.23 8.00
CA ALA A 121 -6.86 -4.27 8.04
C ALA A 121 -6.28 -5.70 7.99
N ALA A 122 -7.00 -6.71 8.47
CA ALA A 122 -6.55 -8.10 8.45
C ALA A 122 -6.53 -8.70 7.03
N HIS A 123 -7.27 -8.11 6.08
CA HIS A 123 -7.37 -8.62 4.72
C HIS A 123 -6.31 -8.03 3.78
N ILE A 124 -5.41 -7.16 4.27
CA ILE A 124 -4.46 -6.42 3.41
C ILE A 124 -3.56 -7.35 2.60
N ASP A 125 -3.02 -8.39 3.22
CA ASP A 125 -2.09 -9.30 2.55
C ASP A 125 -2.83 -10.13 1.52
N GLY A 126 -4.00 -10.70 1.87
CA GLY A 126 -4.84 -11.39 0.90
C GLY A 126 -5.25 -10.50 -0.28
N HIS A 127 -5.62 -9.25 -0.01
CA HIS A 127 -5.97 -8.27 -1.04
C HIS A 127 -4.78 -7.97 -1.96
N ARG A 128 -3.57 -7.77 -1.40
CA ARG A 128 -2.35 -7.61 -2.21
C ARG A 128 -2.08 -8.86 -3.04
N GLY A 129 -2.27 -10.04 -2.46
CA GLY A 129 -2.06 -11.34 -3.11
C GLY A 129 -2.90 -11.50 -4.37
N LEU A 130 -4.16 -11.06 -4.37
CA LEU A 130 -5.03 -11.13 -5.55
C LEU A 130 -4.41 -10.49 -6.80
N TYR A 131 -3.73 -9.35 -6.64
CA TYR A 131 -3.10 -8.64 -7.74
C TYR A 131 -1.76 -9.24 -8.20
N VAL A 132 -1.23 -10.23 -7.49
CA VAL A 132 0.02 -10.93 -7.83
C VAL A 132 -0.26 -12.28 -8.49
N LEU A 133 -1.48 -12.81 -8.32
CA LEU A 133 -1.86 -14.07 -8.94
C LEU A 133 -1.80 -13.97 -10.46
N ALA A 134 -1.37 -15.07 -11.09
CA ALA A 134 -1.56 -15.24 -12.52
C ALA A 134 -3.05 -15.14 -12.87
N GLN A 135 -3.38 -14.48 -13.98
CA GLN A 135 -4.75 -14.19 -14.40
C GLN A 135 -5.67 -15.43 -14.40
N PRO A 136 -5.27 -16.62 -14.90
CA PRO A 136 -6.13 -17.81 -14.85
C PRO A 136 -6.46 -18.25 -13.42
N THR A 137 -5.53 -18.05 -12.48
CA THR A 137 -5.73 -18.39 -11.06
C THR A 137 -6.65 -17.39 -10.39
N LEU A 138 -6.45 -16.08 -10.65
CA LEU A 138 -7.35 -15.03 -10.16
C LEU A 138 -8.77 -15.25 -10.68
N ARG A 139 -8.93 -15.54 -11.98
CA ARG A 139 -10.23 -15.82 -12.61
C ARG A 139 -11.00 -16.92 -11.90
N ARG A 140 -10.38 -18.09 -11.72
CA ARG A 140 -11.00 -19.23 -11.03
C ARG A 140 -11.36 -18.92 -9.59
N LEU A 141 -10.52 -18.13 -8.90
CA LEU A 141 -10.78 -17.74 -7.52
C LEU A 141 -12.00 -16.81 -7.42
N LEU A 142 -12.09 -15.79 -8.28
CA LEU A 142 -13.23 -14.88 -8.33
C LEU A 142 -14.51 -15.58 -8.76
N GLU A 143 -14.45 -16.44 -9.78
CA GLU A 143 -15.59 -17.22 -10.25
C GLU A 143 -16.18 -18.07 -9.12
N ARG A 144 -15.33 -18.81 -8.39
CA ARG A 144 -15.78 -19.60 -7.21
C ARG A 144 -16.34 -18.72 -6.10
N ALA A 145 -15.69 -17.58 -5.84
CA ALA A 145 -16.14 -16.65 -4.81
C ALA A 145 -17.48 -15.98 -5.16
N ALA A 146 -17.80 -15.84 -6.45
CA ALA A 146 -19.03 -15.24 -6.94
C ALA A 146 -20.24 -16.20 -6.89
N VAL A 147 -20.01 -17.53 -6.81
CA VAL A 147 -21.07 -18.53 -6.74
C VAL A 147 -21.98 -18.26 -5.53
N GLY A 148 -23.27 -18.06 -5.79
CA GLY A 148 -24.28 -17.85 -4.75
C GLY A 148 -24.29 -16.44 -4.13
N GLN A 149 -23.45 -15.51 -4.61
CA GLN A 149 -23.54 -14.11 -4.20
C GLN A 149 -24.61 -13.35 -4.98
N ALA A 150 -25.45 -12.58 -4.27
CA ALA A 150 -26.42 -11.69 -4.90
C ALA A 150 -25.74 -10.45 -5.52
N ASP A 151 -24.67 -9.97 -4.89
CA ASP A 151 -23.89 -8.83 -5.37
C ASP A 151 -22.66 -9.31 -6.14
N GLN A 152 -22.71 -9.15 -7.47
CA GLN A 152 -21.65 -9.60 -8.37
C GLN A 152 -20.57 -8.52 -8.60
N ARG A 153 -20.65 -7.37 -7.92
CA ARG A 153 -19.65 -6.31 -8.05
C ARG A 153 -18.29 -6.80 -7.57
N PHE A 154 -17.22 -6.49 -8.31
CA PHE A 154 -15.85 -6.91 -8.04
C PHE A 154 -15.47 -6.73 -6.57
N GLY A 155 -15.75 -5.54 -6.00
CA GLY A 155 -15.49 -5.22 -4.60
C GLY A 155 -16.21 -6.14 -3.62
N ALA A 156 -17.48 -6.49 -3.87
CA ALA A 156 -18.26 -7.38 -3.02
C ALA A 156 -17.70 -8.80 -3.00
N VAL A 157 -17.15 -9.27 -4.14
CA VAL A 157 -16.59 -10.62 -4.24
C VAL A 157 -15.23 -10.76 -3.55
N LEU A 158 -14.50 -9.64 -3.33
CA LEU A 158 -13.15 -9.65 -2.77
C LEU A 158 -13.05 -10.34 -1.42
N LEU A 159 -13.99 -10.06 -0.51
CA LEU A 159 -13.93 -10.62 0.84
C LEU A 159 -13.98 -12.15 0.82
N THR A 160 -14.92 -12.71 0.04
CA THR A 160 -15.06 -14.16 -0.14
C THR A 160 -13.86 -14.76 -0.87
N ALA A 161 -13.32 -14.07 -1.89
CA ALA A 161 -12.12 -14.51 -2.60
C ALA A 161 -10.89 -14.56 -1.69
N ILE A 162 -10.71 -13.54 -0.84
CA ILE A 162 -9.63 -13.46 0.15
C ILE A 162 -9.78 -14.57 1.18
N GLY A 163 -11.00 -14.74 1.74
CA GLY A 163 -11.29 -15.80 2.69
C GLY A 163 -11.03 -17.20 2.12
N SER A 164 -11.44 -17.45 0.87
CA SER A 164 -11.23 -18.73 0.19
C SER A 164 -9.76 -18.98 -0.17
N GLY A 165 -9.00 -17.93 -0.47
CA GLY A 165 -7.57 -18.02 -0.75
C GLY A 165 -6.72 -18.27 0.49
N GLY A 166 -7.21 -17.89 1.68
CA GLY A 166 -6.64 -18.21 2.98
C GLY A 166 -5.18 -17.79 3.16
N GLU A 167 -4.47 -18.55 4.00
CA GLU A 167 -3.05 -18.33 4.31
C GLU A 167 -2.14 -18.35 3.07
N PRO A 168 -2.29 -19.25 2.07
CA PRO A 168 -1.45 -19.21 0.88
C PRO A 168 -1.54 -17.88 0.11
N LEU A 169 -2.75 -17.34 -0.04
CA LEU A 169 -2.94 -16.04 -0.70
C LEU A 169 -2.33 -14.90 0.11
N ALA A 170 -2.52 -14.92 1.44
CA ALA A 170 -1.92 -13.94 2.33
C ALA A 170 -0.38 -13.99 2.27
N ALA A 171 0.24 -15.17 2.24
CA ALA A 171 1.68 -15.32 2.12
C ALA A 171 2.23 -14.73 0.80
N ILE A 172 1.55 -14.99 -0.32
CA ILE A 172 1.88 -14.37 -1.62
C ILE A 172 1.83 -12.84 -1.52
N GLY A 173 0.78 -12.32 -0.91
CA GLY A 173 0.60 -10.89 -0.72
C GLY A 173 1.62 -10.25 0.20
N ALA A 174 1.93 -10.88 1.34
CA ALA A 174 2.94 -10.42 2.28
C ALA A 174 4.34 -10.37 1.62
N ALA A 175 4.70 -11.40 0.84
CA ALA A 175 5.94 -11.42 0.07
C ALA A 175 5.97 -10.29 -0.97
N ALA A 176 4.86 -10.01 -1.64
CA ALA A 176 4.75 -8.91 -2.58
C ALA A 176 4.86 -7.54 -1.89
N TYR A 177 4.18 -7.36 -0.76
CA TYR A 177 4.26 -6.14 0.04
C TYR A 177 5.68 -5.89 0.56
N TYR A 178 6.41 -6.95 0.89
CA TYR A 178 7.83 -6.88 1.22
C TYR A 178 8.67 -6.40 0.02
N ARG A 179 8.50 -7.00 -1.17
CA ARG A 179 9.20 -6.57 -2.39
C ARG A 179 8.89 -5.12 -2.77
N ASP A 180 7.63 -4.71 -2.64
CA ASP A 180 7.20 -3.33 -2.89
C ASP A 180 7.92 -2.36 -1.93
N ALA A 181 8.04 -2.73 -0.65
CA ALA A 181 8.74 -1.93 0.35
C ALA A 181 10.26 -1.88 0.13
N GLU A 182 10.86 -2.98 -0.31
CA GLU A 182 12.28 -3.08 -0.66
C GLU A 182 12.61 -2.21 -1.87
N ALA A 183 11.82 -2.30 -2.94
CA ALA A 183 11.99 -1.49 -4.15
C ALA A 183 11.92 0.02 -3.84
N ARG A 184 10.95 0.44 -3.02
CA ARG A 184 10.85 1.83 -2.55
C ARG A 184 12.07 2.26 -1.74
N TYR A 185 12.54 1.40 -0.84
CA TYR A 185 13.73 1.70 -0.05
C TYR A 185 14.95 1.94 -0.94
N ARG A 186 15.18 1.09 -1.94
CA ARG A 186 16.27 1.27 -2.91
C ARG A 186 16.13 2.57 -3.70
N ALA A 187 14.93 2.87 -4.21
CA ALA A 187 14.66 4.13 -4.90
C ALA A 187 14.86 5.37 -4.00
N ASP A 188 14.53 5.28 -2.71
CA ASP A 188 14.80 6.35 -1.73
C ASP A 188 16.30 6.55 -1.50
N CYS A 189 17.07 5.46 -1.41
CA CYS A 189 18.53 5.51 -1.34
C CYS A 189 19.13 6.21 -2.56
N ASP A 190 18.69 5.85 -3.77
CA ASP A 190 19.16 6.46 -5.02
C ASP A 190 18.85 7.94 -5.08
N ARG A 191 17.59 8.34 -4.79
CA ARG A 191 17.18 9.75 -4.73
C ARG A 191 17.99 10.54 -3.72
N PHE A 192 18.29 9.94 -2.57
CA PHE A 192 19.09 10.58 -1.55
C PHE A 192 20.54 10.76 -1.99
N ALA A 193 21.16 9.75 -2.60
CA ALA A 193 22.51 9.84 -3.16
C ALA A 193 22.60 10.95 -4.23
N ASP A 194 21.60 11.01 -5.10
CA ASP A 194 21.43 12.05 -6.10
C ASP A 194 21.34 13.46 -5.50
N HIS A 195 20.49 13.62 -4.49
CA HIS A 195 20.36 14.87 -3.75
C HIS A 195 21.69 15.27 -3.07
N GLN A 196 22.45 14.31 -2.55
CA GLN A 196 23.78 14.56 -2.01
C GLN A 196 24.77 15.07 -3.06
N ARG A 197 24.74 14.53 -4.28
CA ARG A 197 25.59 14.98 -5.40
C ARG A 197 25.27 16.40 -5.84
N ARG A 198 23.98 16.73 -5.99
CA ARG A 198 23.51 18.02 -6.54
C ARG A 198 23.68 19.23 -5.61
N HIS A 199 23.87 19.02 -4.31
CA HIS A 199 23.97 20.11 -3.33
C HIS A 199 25.27 20.03 -2.52
N PRO A 200 26.39 20.61 -2.99
CA PRO A 200 27.67 20.56 -2.28
C PRO A 200 27.81 21.55 -1.11
N GLY A 201 27.07 22.68 -1.09
CA GLY A 201 27.14 23.73 -0.03
C GLY A 201 26.38 23.42 1.28
N ARG A 202 26.36 22.15 1.71
CA ARG A 202 25.33 21.43 2.49
C ARG A 202 24.83 22.02 3.84
N ARG A 203 24.06 23.11 3.81
CA ARG A 203 23.28 23.61 4.98
C ARG A 203 22.32 22.58 5.60
N TRP A 204 21.80 21.63 4.82
CA TRP A 204 20.88 20.60 5.34
C TRP A 204 21.55 19.61 6.29
N ARG A 205 22.86 19.36 6.14
CA ARG A 205 23.61 18.40 6.98
C ARG A 205 23.75 18.88 8.41
N LEU A 206 23.79 20.20 8.59
CA LEU A 206 23.93 20.87 9.88
C LEU A 206 22.59 20.96 10.65
N LYS A 207 21.47 20.58 10.01
CA LYS A 207 20.18 20.53 10.70
C LYS A 207 20.14 19.38 11.70
N PRO A 208 19.29 19.45 12.73
CA PRO A 208 19.04 18.31 13.61
C PRO A 208 18.60 17.05 12.82
N ALA A 209 19.02 15.89 13.33
CA ALA A 209 18.59 14.60 12.84
C ALA A 209 17.05 14.48 12.88
N LEU A 210 16.48 13.80 11.89
CA LEU A 210 15.05 13.50 11.87
C LEU A 210 14.74 12.43 12.91
N SER A 211 13.56 12.49 13.53
CA SER A 211 13.07 11.45 14.45
C SER A 211 13.19 10.04 13.87
N ARG A 212 12.89 9.87 12.57
CA ARG A 212 13.06 8.59 11.85
C ARG A 212 14.52 8.12 11.78
N GLN A 213 15.48 9.03 11.59
CA GLN A 213 16.91 8.66 11.59
C GLN A 213 17.36 8.24 12.99
N GLY A 214 16.88 8.93 14.03
CA GLY A 214 17.14 8.54 15.42
C GLY A 214 16.57 7.16 15.74
N HIS A 215 15.31 6.90 15.37
CA HIS A 215 14.69 5.59 15.55
C HIS A 215 15.46 4.49 14.81
N LEU A 216 15.81 4.72 13.54
CA LEU A 216 16.56 3.74 12.75
C LEU A 216 17.97 3.49 13.34
N ALA A 217 18.62 4.53 13.88
CA ALA A 217 19.92 4.39 14.53
C ALA A 217 19.83 3.56 15.80
N ILE A 218 18.80 3.78 16.64
CA ILE A 218 18.56 2.98 17.85
C ILE A 218 18.29 1.52 17.50
N THR A 219 17.42 1.27 16.52
CA THR A 219 17.09 -0.11 16.10
C THR A 219 18.31 -0.82 15.53
N THR A 220 19.10 -0.14 14.68
CA THR A 220 20.33 -0.70 14.10
C THR A 220 21.39 -0.95 15.17
N ALA A 221 21.59 -0.01 16.09
CA ALA A 221 22.53 -0.14 17.19
C ALA A 221 22.23 -1.35 18.08
N ARG A 222 20.94 -1.54 18.43
CA ARG A 222 20.49 -2.69 19.22
C ARG A 222 20.68 -4.01 18.49
N GLN A 223 20.34 -4.07 17.21
CA GLN A 223 20.43 -5.33 16.44
C GLN A 223 21.88 -5.71 16.10
N LYS A 224 22.79 -4.74 15.96
CA LYS A 224 24.21 -4.99 15.66
C LYS A 224 25.14 -4.97 16.88
N ASP A 225 24.60 -4.72 18.07
CA ASP A 225 25.35 -4.52 19.31
C ASP A 225 26.48 -3.46 19.19
N ILE A 226 26.13 -2.29 18.67
CA ILE A 226 27.04 -1.15 18.51
C ILE A 226 26.50 0.09 19.23
N ALA A 227 27.39 1.05 19.52
CA ALA A 227 26.98 2.30 20.15
C ALA A 227 26.09 3.15 19.21
N VAL A 228 25.03 3.75 19.78
CA VAL A 228 24.21 4.76 19.09
C VAL A 228 25.09 6.00 18.82
N PRO A 229 25.00 6.63 17.63
CA PRO A 229 25.81 7.80 17.32
C PRO A 229 25.51 8.94 18.31
N ALA A 230 26.57 9.56 18.82
CA ALA A 230 26.47 10.74 19.69
C ALA A 230 26.08 11.99 18.89
N GLU A 231 26.34 11.98 17.58
CA GLU A 231 26.18 13.11 16.69
C GLU A 231 24.69 13.42 16.44
N ARG A 232 24.31 14.67 16.74
CA ARG A 232 22.91 15.14 16.62
C ARG A 232 22.57 15.75 15.25
N MET A 233 23.55 15.83 14.35
CA MET A 233 23.38 16.45 13.04
C MET A 233 22.95 15.43 11.99
N ARG A 234 22.06 15.87 11.10
CA ARG A 234 21.45 15.05 10.06
C ARG A 234 22.45 14.41 9.12
N GLY A 235 23.53 15.12 8.80
CA GLY A 235 24.62 14.63 7.95
C GLY A 235 25.35 13.44 8.59
N HIS A 236 25.82 13.62 9.83
CA HIS A 236 26.52 12.55 10.56
C HIS A 236 25.62 11.36 10.84
N ALA A 237 24.36 11.59 11.20
CA ALA A 237 23.39 10.51 11.35
C ALA A 237 23.19 9.74 10.03
N ALA A 238 23.13 10.44 8.89
CA ALA A 238 23.03 9.77 7.59
C ALA A 238 24.29 8.96 7.24
N ASP A 239 25.48 9.49 7.50
CA ASP A 239 26.75 8.80 7.24
C ASP A 239 26.88 7.55 8.14
N TRP A 240 26.56 7.69 9.43
CA TRP A 240 26.56 6.57 10.36
C TRP A 240 25.58 5.49 9.91
N LEU A 241 24.33 5.86 9.57
CA LEU A 241 23.32 4.91 9.08
C LEU A 241 23.79 4.20 7.81
N ALA A 242 24.42 4.91 6.88
CA ALA A 242 24.97 4.31 5.67
C ALA A 242 26.11 3.32 5.98
N ASN A 243 27.07 3.71 6.84
CA ASN A 243 28.19 2.87 7.24
C ASN A 243 27.75 1.59 7.95
N GLN A 244 26.62 1.64 8.65
CA GLN A 244 26.05 0.49 9.34
C GLN A 244 25.08 -0.33 8.48
N ASN A 245 24.89 -0.02 7.19
CA ASN A 245 23.85 -0.62 6.36
C ASN A 245 22.49 -0.61 7.09
N ALA A 246 22.16 0.53 7.70
CA ALA A 246 20.97 0.67 8.52
C ALA A 246 19.71 0.51 7.64
N ASN A 247 18.69 -0.14 8.20
CA ASN A 247 17.56 -0.82 7.54
C ASN A 247 17.81 -2.31 7.28
N LEU A 248 18.01 -3.01 8.41
CA LEU A 248 18.33 -4.43 8.48
C LEU A 248 17.25 -5.33 7.88
N ARG A 249 16.01 -4.81 7.75
CA ARG A 249 14.93 -5.46 7.03
C ARG A 249 15.31 -5.82 5.60
N PHE A 250 16.10 -5.00 4.89
CA PHE A 250 16.42 -5.22 3.46
C PHE A 250 17.92 -5.46 3.20
N ASN A 251 18.75 -5.39 4.24
CA ASN A 251 20.20 -5.54 4.16
C ASN A 251 20.72 -6.81 4.86
N GLY A 252 19.82 -7.61 5.46
CA GLY A 252 20.16 -8.97 5.89
C GLY A 252 20.36 -9.82 4.64
N GLY A 253 21.63 -10.07 4.29
CA GLY A 253 21.97 -11.18 3.41
C GLY A 253 21.51 -12.48 4.04
N ASP A 254 21.24 -13.46 3.19
CA ASP A 254 20.93 -14.85 3.54
C ASP A 254 21.60 -15.29 4.86
N GLU A 255 20.81 -15.37 5.94
CA GLU A 255 21.13 -16.20 7.09
C GLU A 255 19.97 -17.19 7.25
N ALA A 256 20.23 -18.37 6.66
CA ALA A 256 19.86 -19.75 7.00
C ALA A 256 18.59 -20.00 7.84
#